data_AF-A0A090QPC7-F1
#
_entry.id   AF-A0A090QPC7-F1
#
_cell.length_a   1.000
_cell.length_b   1.000
_cell.length_c   1.000
_cell.angle_alpha   90.00
_cell.angle_beta   90.00
_cell.angle_gamma   90.00
#
_symmetry.space_group_name_H-M   'P 1'
#
loop_
_entity.id
_entity.type
_entity.pdbx_description
1 polymer ?
#
loop_
_entity_poly.entity_id
_entity_poly.type
_entity_poly.pdbx_seq_one_letter_code
_entity_poly.pdbx_strand_id
1 'polypeptide(L)'
;MSVNAQLRWLHEREPFFRLQSGQHGKPLITWLDTEYSQTLAVFRDDLQTRQAVGASMWLKGFSAHLLTGLAALRLKFQRVLHFDAHAVFLTLSATGKVKLVSIDDNAPFYCLATDPLASSPLARVVESEAALDQQFSRMLVELGEVMAPYLKTEKVNRTLFWGHWDMRWVSCFRN
;
A
#
# COMPACT_ATOMS: atom_id res chain seq x y z
N MET A 1 14.63 0.01 -15.80
CA MET A 1 14.68 -0.78 -14.55
C MET A 1 13.28 -1.32 -14.29
N SER A 2 13.11 -2.62 -14.07
CA SER A 2 11.79 -3.21 -13.75
C SER A 2 11.25 -2.68 -12.41
N VAL A 3 9.94 -2.81 -12.16
CA VAL A 3 9.30 -2.41 -10.90
C VAL A 3 9.97 -3.08 -9.69
N ASN A 4 10.22 -4.39 -9.78
CA ASN A 4 10.95 -5.16 -8.76
C ASN A 4 12.33 -4.55 -8.47
N ALA A 5 13.12 -4.27 -9.52
CA ALA A 5 14.44 -3.66 -9.36
C ALA A 5 14.36 -2.23 -8.80
N GLN A 6 13.29 -1.47 -9.09
CA GLN A 6 13.04 -0.15 -8.49
C GLN A 6 12.75 -0.23 -7.00
N LEU A 7 11.86 -1.13 -6.59
CA LEU A 7 11.53 -1.32 -5.17
C LEU A 7 12.75 -1.80 -4.38
N ARG A 8 13.54 -2.73 -4.95
CA ARG A 8 14.82 -3.15 -4.35
C ARG A 8 15.79 -1.97 -4.23
N TRP A 9 15.98 -1.21 -5.30
CA TRP A 9 16.85 -0.04 -5.29
C TRP A 9 16.43 1.00 -4.24
N LEU A 10 15.13 1.24 -4.09
CA LEU A 10 14.60 2.14 -3.06
C LEU A 10 14.95 1.65 -1.67
N HIS A 11 14.70 0.37 -1.37
CA HIS A 11 14.99 -0.24 -0.08
C HIS A 11 16.49 -0.20 0.28
N GLU A 12 17.36 -0.48 -0.70
CA GLU A 12 18.83 -0.42 -0.53
C GLU A 12 19.34 0.99 -0.19
N ARG A 13 18.66 2.03 -0.68
CA ARG A 13 19.03 3.42 -0.43
C ARG A 13 18.48 3.94 0.89
N GLU A 14 17.28 3.52 1.23
CA GLU A 14 16.59 3.96 2.42
C GLU A 14 15.67 2.83 2.91
N PRO A 15 16.05 2.11 3.99
CA PRO A 15 15.29 1.01 4.55
C PRO A 15 13.87 1.36 5.02
N PHE A 16 13.53 2.65 5.09
CA PHE A 16 12.16 3.12 5.26
C PHE A 16 11.24 2.75 4.08
N PHE A 17 11.75 2.61 2.85
CA PHE A 17 10.98 2.08 1.72
C PHE A 17 10.87 0.56 1.83
N ARG A 18 9.78 0.08 2.44
CA ARG A 18 9.62 -1.34 2.82
C ARG A 18 8.73 -2.15 1.90
N LEU A 19 8.09 -1.52 0.93
CA LEU A 19 7.32 -2.23 -0.09
C LEU A 19 8.27 -3.09 -0.91
N GLN A 20 8.00 -4.38 -0.96
CA GLN A 20 8.73 -5.31 -1.83
C GLN A 20 7.83 -5.78 -2.97
N SER A 21 8.43 -6.44 -3.95
CA SER A 21 7.69 -7.12 -5.00
C SER A 21 7.74 -8.63 -4.75
N GLY A 22 6.70 -9.33 -5.21
CA GLY A 22 6.50 -10.75 -5.01
C GLY A 22 5.22 -11.08 -4.24
N GLN A 23 4.80 -12.34 -4.31
CA GLN A 23 3.62 -12.86 -3.62
C GLN A 23 4.01 -13.43 -2.24
N HIS A 24 4.50 -12.59 -1.34
CA HIS A 24 5.01 -13.02 -0.03
C HIS A 24 3.93 -13.02 1.05
N GLY A 25 3.55 -14.21 1.50
CA GLY A 25 2.57 -14.40 2.55
C GLY A 25 1.16 -14.53 1.98
N LYS A 26 0.17 -13.92 2.63
CA LYS A 26 -1.24 -14.08 2.28
C LYS A 26 -1.78 -12.85 1.55
N PRO A 27 -2.62 -13.01 0.50
CA PRO A 27 -3.33 -11.89 -0.11
C PRO A 27 -4.11 -11.09 0.94
N LEU A 28 -4.06 -9.76 0.85
CA LEU A 28 -4.68 -8.83 1.79
C LEU A 28 -6.17 -9.13 1.94
N ILE A 29 -6.89 -9.29 0.83
CA ILE A 29 -8.33 -9.56 0.88
C ILE A 29 -8.64 -10.90 1.59
N THR A 30 -7.88 -11.96 1.29
CA THR A 30 -8.06 -13.25 1.95
C THR A 30 -7.76 -13.16 3.44
N TRP A 31 -6.72 -12.40 3.83
CA TRP A 31 -6.41 -12.17 5.23
C TRP A 31 -7.49 -11.33 5.94
N LEU A 32 -8.01 -10.29 5.28
CA LEU A 32 -9.10 -9.46 5.78
C LEU A 32 -10.33 -10.30 6.13
N ASP A 33 -10.69 -11.25 5.26
CA ASP A 33 -11.87 -12.10 5.44
C ASP A 33 -11.69 -13.20 6.49
N THR A 34 -10.47 -13.73 6.65
CA THR A 34 -10.25 -14.98 7.41
C THR A 34 -9.57 -14.79 8.75
N GLU A 35 -8.69 -13.80 8.89
CA GLU A 35 -7.76 -13.72 10.03
C GLU A 35 -7.71 -12.35 10.70
N TYR A 36 -8.29 -11.32 10.07
CA TYR A 36 -8.22 -9.92 10.50
C TYR A 36 -8.51 -9.68 11.98
N SER A 37 -9.72 -10.00 12.43
CA SER A 37 -10.14 -9.67 13.80
C SER A 37 -9.35 -10.44 14.85
N GLN A 38 -9.02 -11.71 14.59
CA GLN A 38 -8.17 -12.50 15.49
C GLN A 38 -6.76 -11.93 15.56
N THR A 39 -6.17 -11.59 14.42
CA THR A 39 -4.84 -11.00 14.34
C THR A 39 -4.77 -9.68 15.11
N LEU A 40 -5.77 -8.82 14.94
CA LEU A 40 -5.81 -7.55 15.65
C LEU A 40 -6.03 -7.71 17.15
N ALA A 41 -6.80 -8.72 17.58
CA ALA A 41 -6.91 -9.06 18.99
C ALA A 41 -5.55 -9.46 19.57
N VAL A 42 -4.81 -10.34 18.90
CA VAL A 42 -3.44 -10.73 19.34
C VAL A 42 -2.52 -9.51 19.38
N PHE A 43 -2.56 -8.66 18.36
CA PHE A 43 -1.69 -7.49 18.26
C PHE A 43 -2.01 -6.43 19.33
N ARG A 44 -3.29 -6.16 19.63
CA ARG A 44 -3.64 -5.21 20.69
C ARG A 44 -3.24 -5.73 22.08
N ASP A 45 -3.31 -7.04 22.30
CA ASP A 45 -3.01 -7.67 23.58
C ASP A 45 -1.48 -7.66 23.82
N ASP A 46 -0.68 -7.94 22.78
CA ASP A 46 0.80 -7.77 22.79
C ASP A 46 1.20 -6.34 23.16
N LEU A 47 0.51 -5.34 22.60
CA LEU A 47 0.76 -3.93 22.90
C LEU A 47 0.12 -3.43 24.20
N GLN A 48 -0.72 -4.24 24.85
CA GLN A 48 -1.51 -3.86 26.03
C GLN A 48 -2.38 -2.61 25.77
N THR A 49 -3.04 -2.54 24.61
CA THR A 49 -3.87 -1.40 24.20
C THR A 49 -5.33 -1.77 23.98
N ARG A 50 -6.21 -0.76 23.89
CA ARG A 50 -7.62 -0.95 23.51
C ARG A 50 -7.74 -1.32 22.03
N GLN A 51 -8.78 -2.06 21.66
CA GLN A 51 -8.99 -2.55 20.27
C GLN A 51 -8.82 -1.46 19.20
N ALA A 52 -9.53 -0.34 19.33
CA ALA A 52 -9.45 0.73 18.34
C ALA A 52 -8.05 1.35 18.22
N VAL A 53 -7.29 1.38 19.33
CA VAL A 53 -5.90 1.88 19.34
C VAL A 53 -4.98 0.87 18.66
N GLY A 54 -5.06 -0.42 19.02
CA GLY A 54 -4.27 -1.48 18.39
C GLY A 54 -4.55 -1.58 16.88
N ALA A 55 -5.82 -1.55 16.47
CA ALA A 55 -6.22 -1.53 15.07
C ALA A 55 -5.67 -0.29 14.32
N SER A 56 -5.72 0.90 14.93
CA SER A 56 -5.13 2.10 14.34
C SER A 56 -3.60 2.01 14.24
N MET A 57 -2.92 1.41 15.22
CA MET A 57 -1.47 1.21 15.18
C MET A 57 -1.07 0.20 14.10
N TRP A 58 -1.85 -0.87 13.94
CA TRP A 58 -1.65 -1.85 12.87
C TRP A 58 -1.81 -1.20 11.51
N LEU A 59 -2.89 -0.43 11.31
CA LEU A 59 -3.14 0.31 10.07
C LEU A 59 -1.99 1.26 9.74
N LYS A 60 -1.46 1.98 10.73
CA LYS A 60 -0.29 2.84 10.55
C LYS A 60 0.92 2.04 10.09
N GLY A 61 1.16 0.88 10.70
CA GLY A 61 2.23 -0.04 10.32
C GLY A 61 2.10 -0.52 8.88
N PHE A 62 0.93 -1.04 8.52
CA PHE A 62 0.61 -1.48 7.15
C PHE A 62 0.80 -0.35 6.13
N SER A 63 0.17 0.81 6.38
CA SER A 63 0.21 1.96 5.47
C SER A 63 1.63 2.47 5.27
N ALA A 64 2.46 2.47 6.31
CA ALA A 64 3.86 2.86 6.20
C ALA A 64 4.68 1.91 5.30
N HIS A 65 4.40 0.60 5.33
CA HIS A 65 5.10 -0.33 4.44
C HIS A 65 4.66 -0.18 2.98
N LEU A 66 3.35 0.02 2.76
CA LEU A 66 2.78 0.12 1.43
C LEU A 66 3.03 1.48 0.77
N LEU A 67 2.54 2.55 1.40
CA LEU A 67 2.41 3.87 0.77
C LEU A 67 3.75 4.52 0.48
N THR A 68 4.77 4.25 1.30
CA THR A 68 6.09 4.86 1.15
C THR A 68 6.77 4.40 -0.14
N GLY A 69 6.69 3.10 -0.45
CA GLY A 69 7.21 2.55 -1.69
C GLY A 69 6.41 3.00 -2.91
N LEU A 70 5.08 3.00 -2.82
CA LEU A 70 4.20 3.48 -3.89
C LEU A 70 4.46 4.95 -4.22
N ALA A 71 4.58 5.81 -3.20
CA ALA A 71 4.88 7.21 -3.38
C ALA A 71 6.28 7.44 -3.98
N ALA A 72 7.28 6.66 -3.54
CA ALA A 72 8.61 6.75 -4.11
C ALA A 72 8.66 6.31 -5.58
N LEU A 73 7.88 5.29 -5.97
CA LEU A 73 7.70 4.93 -7.38
C LEU A 73 7.13 6.10 -8.19
N ARG A 74 6.09 6.76 -7.66
CA ARG A 74 5.48 7.92 -8.31
C ARG A 74 6.47 9.08 -8.45
N LEU A 75 7.15 9.45 -7.38
CA LEU A 75 8.01 10.65 -7.34
C LEU A 75 9.36 10.46 -8.05
N LYS A 76 10.00 9.30 -7.91
CA LYS A 76 11.34 9.06 -8.44
C LYS A 76 11.33 8.53 -9.86
N PHE A 77 10.34 7.70 -10.18
CA PHE A 77 10.31 6.93 -11.41
C PHE A 77 9.13 7.26 -12.32
N GLN A 78 8.28 8.22 -11.96
CA GLN A 78 7.08 8.59 -12.74
C GLN A 78 6.17 7.39 -13.03
N ARG A 79 6.00 6.50 -12.04
CA ARG A 79 5.20 5.27 -12.16
C ARG A 79 4.19 5.11 -11.06
N VAL A 80 3.01 4.63 -11.44
CA VAL A 80 1.92 4.28 -10.53
C VAL A 80 1.54 2.85 -10.78
N LEU A 81 1.65 1.98 -9.78
CA LEU A 81 1.18 0.60 -9.95
C LEU A 81 -0.34 0.56 -10.09
N HIS A 82 -0.83 -0.42 -10.82
CA HIS A 82 -2.25 -0.66 -11.06
C HIS A 82 -2.60 -2.05 -10.56
N PHE A 83 -3.11 -2.12 -9.34
CA PHE A 83 -3.40 -3.35 -8.62
C PHE A 83 -4.62 -3.18 -7.72
N ASP A 84 -5.21 -4.29 -7.30
CA ASP A 84 -6.31 -4.33 -6.33
C ASP A 84 -5.87 -5.03 -5.02
N ALA A 85 -6.80 -5.20 -4.08
CA ALA A 85 -6.51 -5.85 -2.80
C ALA A 85 -6.08 -7.34 -2.92
N HIS A 86 -6.31 -8.01 -4.05
CA HIS A 86 -5.85 -9.40 -4.27
C HIS A 86 -4.36 -9.45 -4.56
N ALA A 87 -3.83 -8.39 -5.17
CA ALA A 87 -2.43 -8.29 -5.56
C ALA A 87 -1.52 -7.72 -4.46
N VAL A 88 -2.07 -7.35 -3.30
CA VAL A 88 -1.30 -6.97 -2.10
C VAL A 88 -1.16 -8.18 -1.20
N PHE A 89 0.06 -8.48 -0.74
CA PHE A 89 0.34 -9.62 0.13
C PHE A 89 0.95 -9.16 1.45
N LEU A 90 0.60 -9.89 2.51
CA LEU A 90 0.98 -9.60 3.89
C LEU A 90 1.74 -10.76 4.51
N THR A 91 2.87 -10.44 5.14
CA THR A 91 3.50 -11.33 6.12
C THR A 91 3.50 -10.66 7.48
N LEU A 92 2.99 -11.37 8.48
CA LEU A 92 2.87 -10.90 9.86
C LEU A 92 3.81 -11.65 10.81
N SER A 93 4.13 -11.06 11.95
CA SER A 93 4.78 -11.76 13.06
C SER A 93 3.77 -12.67 13.78
N ALA A 94 4.28 -13.53 14.67
CA ALA A 94 3.43 -14.29 15.60
C ALA A 94 2.56 -13.39 16.50
N THR A 95 2.98 -12.14 16.73
CA THR A 95 2.21 -11.13 17.48
C THR A 95 1.24 -10.32 16.60
N GLY A 96 1.09 -10.67 15.32
CA GLY A 96 0.20 -9.97 14.39
C GLY A 96 0.75 -8.65 13.82
N LYS A 97 1.99 -8.28 14.16
CA LYS A 97 2.67 -7.08 13.62
C LYS A 97 3.01 -7.28 12.14
N VAL A 98 2.79 -6.26 11.32
CA VAL A 98 3.24 -6.24 9.91
C VAL A 98 4.76 -6.35 9.82
N LYS A 99 5.25 -7.43 9.20
CA LYS A 99 6.67 -7.64 8.90
C LYS A 99 7.00 -7.21 7.47
N LEU A 100 6.12 -7.55 6.53
CA LEU A 100 6.31 -7.28 5.12
C LEU A 100 4.96 -7.01 4.45
N VAL A 101 4.99 -6.06 3.52
CA VAL A 101 3.96 -5.85 2.51
C VAL A 101 4.62 -5.98 1.15
N SER A 102 4.05 -6.81 0.29
CA SER A 102 4.54 -6.97 -1.08
C SER A 102 3.41 -6.86 -2.10
N ILE A 103 3.76 -6.53 -3.34
CA ILE A 103 2.83 -6.50 -4.47
C ILE A 103 3.33 -7.47 -5.54
N ASP A 104 2.42 -8.12 -6.25
CA ASP A 104 2.73 -9.01 -7.37
C ASP A 104 3.78 -8.39 -8.33
N ASP A 105 4.82 -9.15 -8.67
CA ASP A 105 5.88 -8.73 -9.60
C ASP A 105 5.35 -8.39 -11.00
N ASN A 106 4.20 -8.94 -11.37
CA ASN A 106 3.55 -8.73 -12.66
C ASN A 106 2.44 -7.68 -12.61
N ALA A 107 2.36 -6.87 -11.54
CA ALA A 107 1.39 -5.80 -11.47
C ALA A 107 1.56 -4.82 -12.65
N PRO A 108 0.50 -4.55 -13.43
CA PRO A 108 0.52 -3.49 -14.42
C PRO A 108 0.83 -2.14 -13.78
N PHE A 109 1.30 -1.17 -14.57
CA PHE A 109 1.61 0.16 -14.07
C PHE A 109 1.31 1.24 -15.10
N TYR A 110 0.95 2.43 -14.62
CA TYR A 110 0.87 3.65 -15.42
C TYR A 110 2.22 4.36 -15.47
N CYS A 111 2.55 4.92 -16.63
CA CYS A 111 3.76 5.71 -16.84
C CYS A 111 3.56 6.78 -17.94
N LEU A 112 4.53 7.67 -18.10
CA LEU A 112 4.55 8.61 -19.23
C LEU A 112 5.12 7.94 -20.50
N ALA A 113 4.86 8.53 -21.66
CA ALA A 113 5.39 8.04 -22.94
C ALA A 113 6.94 8.06 -23.00
N THR A 114 7.58 8.91 -22.19
CA THR A 114 9.03 9.03 -22.07
C THR A 114 9.66 8.00 -21.14
N ASP A 115 8.85 7.17 -20.45
CA ASP A 115 9.37 6.15 -19.55
C ASP A 115 10.09 5.03 -20.33
N PRO A 116 11.27 4.56 -19.87
CA PRO A 116 12.02 3.49 -20.54
C PRO A 116 11.28 2.15 -20.70
N LEU A 117 10.18 1.94 -19.97
CA LEU A 117 9.33 0.75 -20.04
C LEU A 117 7.95 1.05 -20.64
N ALA A 118 7.74 2.19 -21.31
CA ALA A 118 6.45 2.56 -21.91
C ALA A 118 5.95 1.53 -22.95
N SER A 119 6.85 0.76 -23.56
CA SER A 119 6.51 -0.32 -24.51
C SER A 119 6.31 -1.69 -23.87
N SER A 120 6.45 -1.81 -22.54
CA SER A 120 6.22 -3.06 -21.81
C SER A 120 4.75 -3.48 -21.92
N PRO A 121 4.42 -4.78 -22.02
CA PRO A 121 3.03 -5.25 -21.99
C PRO A 121 2.31 -4.95 -20.66
N LEU A 122 3.06 -4.66 -19.60
CA LEU A 122 2.53 -4.27 -18.29
C LEU A 122 2.32 -2.75 -18.17
N ALA A 123 2.81 -1.95 -19.13
CA ALA A 123 2.73 -0.50 -19.07
C ALA A 123 1.41 0.02 -19.66
N ARG A 124 0.88 1.07 -19.02
CA ARG A 124 -0.25 1.86 -19.49
C ARG A 124 0.19 3.31 -19.59
N VAL A 125 0.39 3.79 -20.81
CA VAL A 125 0.87 5.15 -21.02
C VAL A 125 -0.26 6.14 -20.77
N VAL A 126 0.01 7.16 -19.96
CA VAL A 126 -0.88 8.30 -19.72
C VAL A 126 -0.28 9.58 -20.29
N GLU A 127 -1.13 10.56 -20.53
CA GLU A 127 -0.79 11.81 -21.23
C GLU A 127 0.03 12.80 -20.41
N SER A 128 -0.03 12.73 -19.08
CA SER A 128 0.58 13.75 -18.21
C SER A 128 0.87 13.25 -16.80
N GLU A 129 1.68 14.01 -16.06
CA GLU A 129 1.92 13.79 -14.63
C GLU A 129 0.63 13.93 -13.81
N ALA A 130 -0.24 14.88 -14.17
CA ALA A 130 -1.55 15.03 -13.53
C ALA A 130 -2.43 13.78 -13.72
N ALA A 131 -2.36 13.14 -14.89
CA ALA A 131 -3.05 11.87 -15.11
C ALA A 131 -2.45 10.74 -14.24
N LEU A 132 -1.13 10.70 -14.04
CA LEU A 132 -0.51 9.78 -13.08
C LEU A 132 -1.01 10.02 -11.65
N ASP A 133 -1.07 11.27 -11.21
CA ASP A 133 -1.54 11.62 -9.86
C ASP A 133 -3.02 11.25 -9.65
N GLN A 134 -3.82 11.37 -10.70
CA GLN A 134 -5.19 10.91 -10.69
C GLN A 134 -5.28 9.38 -10.53
N GLN A 135 -4.46 8.61 -11.28
CA GLN A 135 -4.42 7.16 -11.12
C GLN A 135 -3.90 6.75 -9.74
N PHE A 136 -2.90 7.46 -9.21
CA PHE A 136 -2.37 7.20 -7.88
C PHE A 136 -3.43 7.41 -6.80
N SER A 137 -4.14 8.55 -6.87
CA SER A 137 -5.23 8.87 -5.94
C SER A 137 -6.37 7.86 -6.04
N ARG A 138 -6.75 7.46 -7.25
CA ARG A 138 -7.79 6.45 -7.48
C ARG A 138 -7.43 5.10 -6.85
N MET A 139 -6.24 4.59 -7.13
CA MET A 139 -5.74 3.33 -6.57
C MET A 139 -5.77 3.35 -5.04
N LEU A 140 -5.35 4.46 -4.42
CA LEU A 140 -5.39 4.60 -2.96
C LEU A 140 -6.82 4.63 -2.41
N VAL A 141 -7.73 5.35 -3.07
CA VAL A 141 -9.14 5.40 -2.65
C VAL A 141 -9.78 4.02 -2.76
N GLU A 142 -9.60 3.32 -3.88
CA GLU A 142 -10.17 1.98 -4.10
C GLU A 142 -9.69 0.98 -3.04
N LEU A 143 -8.40 0.95 -2.76
CA LEU A 143 -7.85 0.07 -1.71
C LEU A 143 -8.34 0.47 -0.32
N GLY A 144 -8.44 1.77 -0.04
CA GLY A 144 -8.99 2.29 1.21
C GLY A 144 -10.47 1.92 1.39
N GLU A 145 -11.28 1.97 0.34
CA GLU A 145 -12.69 1.58 0.35
C GLU A 145 -12.86 0.09 0.65
N VAL A 146 -11.98 -0.77 0.13
CA VAL A 146 -11.98 -2.21 0.48
C VAL A 146 -11.69 -2.43 1.96
N MET A 147 -10.75 -1.67 2.55
CA MET A 147 -10.35 -1.86 3.95
C MET A 147 -11.29 -1.19 4.96
N ALA A 148 -12.04 -0.16 4.56
CA ALA A 148 -12.86 0.65 5.45
C ALA A 148 -13.93 -0.15 6.24
N PRO A 149 -14.66 -1.12 5.65
CA PRO A 149 -15.63 -1.94 6.38
C PRO A 149 -15.01 -2.72 7.54
N TYR A 150 -13.83 -3.33 7.32
CA TYR A 150 -13.12 -4.09 8.36
C TYR A 150 -12.64 -3.18 9.48
N LEU A 151 -12.09 -2.01 9.19
CA LEU A 151 -11.63 -1.09 10.24
C LEU A 151 -12.79 -0.49 11.05
N LYS A 152 -13.97 -0.39 10.43
CA LYS A 152 -15.20 -0.01 11.13
C LYS A 152 -15.63 -1.06 12.17
N THR A 153 -15.46 -2.36 11.91
CA THR A 153 -15.78 -3.41 12.89
C THR A 153 -14.92 -3.31 14.15
N GLU A 154 -13.70 -2.78 14.00
CA GLU A 154 -12.75 -2.56 15.09
C GLU A 154 -12.87 -1.19 15.78
N LYS A 155 -13.95 -0.46 15.48
CA LYS A 155 -14.26 0.86 16.05
C LYS A 155 -13.20 1.92 15.77
N VAL A 156 -12.44 1.78 14.68
CA VAL A 156 -11.54 2.85 14.20
C VAL A 156 -12.40 3.96 13.61
N ASN A 157 -12.17 5.20 14.07
CA ASN A 157 -12.91 6.35 13.57
C ASN A 157 -12.62 6.57 12.07
N ARG A 158 -13.64 6.86 11.27
CA ARG A 158 -13.52 7.08 9.82
C ARG A 158 -12.52 8.18 9.47
N THR A 159 -12.51 9.30 10.20
CA THR A 159 -11.55 10.40 9.99
C THR A 159 -10.12 9.96 10.31
N LEU A 160 -9.93 9.16 11.36
CA LEU A 160 -8.61 8.59 11.66
C LEU A 160 -8.16 7.60 10.59
N PHE A 161 -9.07 6.72 10.14
CA PHE A 161 -8.83 5.79 9.04
C PHE A 161 -8.35 6.53 7.81
N TRP A 162 -9.16 7.45 7.29
CA TRP A 162 -8.78 8.22 6.11
C TRP A 162 -7.57 9.09 6.39
N GLY A 163 -7.37 9.64 7.58
CA GLY A 163 -6.13 10.37 7.90
C GLY A 163 -4.84 9.55 7.77
N HIS A 164 -4.87 8.22 7.95
CA HIS A 164 -3.71 7.33 7.70
C HIS A 164 -3.50 7.06 6.20
N TRP A 165 -4.56 7.12 5.40
CA TRP A 165 -4.55 6.99 3.94
C TRP A 165 -4.27 8.32 3.23
N ASP A 166 -4.70 9.41 3.84
CA ASP A 166 -4.81 10.78 3.34
C ASP A 166 -3.70 11.66 3.93
N MET A 167 -2.53 11.09 4.23
CA MET A 167 -1.39 11.91 4.61
C MET A 167 -0.95 12.78 3.43
N ARG A 168 -1.59 13.94 3.23
CA ARG A 168 -1.12 15.14 2.51
C ARG A 168 -0.62 14.96 1.07
N TRP A 169 -0.85 13.83 0.42
CA TRP A 169 -0.40 13.61 -0.96
C TRP A 169 -1.29 14.37 -1.96
N VAL A 170 -2.61 14.32 -1.80
CA VAL A 170 -3.56 14.98 -2.73
C VAL A 170 -3.40 16.51 -2.75
N SER A 171 -2.96 17.12 -1.63
CA SER A 171 -2.64 18.55 -1.57
C SER A 171 -1.28 18.91 -2.20
N CYS A 172 -0.34 17.98 -2.30
CA CYS A 172 0.96 18.21 -2.95
C CYS A 172 0.90 18.11 -4.48
N PHE A 173 -0.13 17.45 -5.03
CA PHE A 173 -0.36 17.31 -6.47
C PHE A 173 -1.45 18.25 -7.02
N ARG A 174 -1.98 19.16 -6.18
CA ARG A 174 -2.79 20.30 -6.59
C ARG A 174 -1.93 21.56 -6.59
N ASN A 175 -1.00 21.66 -7.54
CA ASN A 175 -0.42 22.94 -7.98
C ASN A 175 -0.21 22.88 -9.49
#